data_AF-A0A7Y0D5H8-F1
#
_entry.id   AF-A0A7Y0D5H8-F1
#
_cell.length_a   1.000
_cell.length_b   1.000
_cell.length_c   1.000
_cell.angle_alpha   90.00
_cell.angle_beta   90.00
_cell.angle_gamma   90.00
#
_symmetry.space_group_name_H-M   'P 1'
#
loop_
_entity.id
_entity.type
_entity.pdbx_description
1 polymer ?
#
loop_
_entity_poly.entity_id
_entity_poly.type
_entity_poly.pdbx_seq_one_letter_code
_entity_poly.pdbx_strand_id
1 'polypeptide(L)'
;MLTEPEFAEEYTQAERIRFVVIGTLTGALAVISSETWLFPWLREFATSAPCRTVFGIEGVTVLWYGLFVGMPFHVTVLVAATFGWRGYKILRDGQVPLIKEKVFRPTKIRRGSIAMLIGYMHLSAFLPLLALAIWGSFQAEELSNTKRSKVDVCTANQAFERDAAKARRPSTLRYASRSS
;
A
#
# COMPACT_ATOMS: atom_id res chain seq x y z
N MET A 1 -14.75 50.57 3.36
CA MET A 1 -15.88 49.71 2.94
C MET A 1 -15.70 48.36 3.60
N LEU A 2 -16.51 48.05 4.63
CA LEU A 2 -16.54 46.71 5.19
C LEU A 2 -17.39 45.86 4.26
N THR A 3 -16.74 45.12 3.35
CA THR A 3 -17.41 44.07 2.58
C THR A 3 -17.86 42.99 3.54
N GLU A 4 -19.16 42.70 3.56
CA GLU A 4 -19.74 41.54 4.25
C GLU A 4 -18.93 40.27 3.95
N PRO A 5 -18.73 39.38 4.94
CA PRO A 5 -17.95 38.16 4.74
C PRO A 5 -18.60 37.26 3.68
N GLU A 6 -17.87 36.97 2.61
CA GLU A 6 -18.30 36.06 1.55
C GLU A 6 -18.21 34.60 2.03
N PHE A 7 -19.33 33.86 1.95
CA PHE A 7 -19.43 32.46 2.36
C PHE A 7 -19.57 31.55 1.13
N ALA A 8 -19.03 30.33 1.24
CA ALA A 8 -19.16 29.30 0.20
C ALA A 8 -20.55 28.63 0.21
N GLU A 9 -20.95 28.08 -0.95
CA GLU A 9 -22.22 27.35 -1.12
C GLU A 9 -22.26 26.10 -0.24
N GLU A 10 -23.39 25.82 0.40
CA GLU A 10 -23.55 24.65 1.26
C GLU A 10 -24.18 23.45 0.54
N TYR A 11 -23.77 22.24 0.95
CA TYR A 11 -24.48 21.02 0.54
C TYR A 11 -25.88 20.97 1.13
N THR A 12 -26.84 20.54 0.32
CA THR A 12 -28.19 20.18 0.76
C THR A 12 -28.17 18.93 1.65
N GLN A 13 -29.21 18.74 2.48
CA GLN A 13 -29.30 17.57 3.37
C GLN A 13 -29.26 16.25 2.60
N ALA A 14 -29.90 16.17 1.43
CA ALA A 14 -29.90 14.98 0.59
C ALA A 14 -28.48 14.65 0.07
N GLU A 15 -27.72 15.65 -0.36
CA GLU A 15 -26.32 15.47 -0.78
C GLU A 15 -25.45 14.98 0.39
N ARG A 16 -25.63 15.55 1.59
CA ARG A 16 -24.89 15.13 2.80
C ARG A 16 -25.15 13.67 3.15
N ILE A 17 -26.43 13.26 3.16
CA ILE A 17 -26.82 11.87 3.42
C ILE A 17 -26.22 10.94 2.35
N ARG A 18 -26.28 11.33 1.07
CA ARG A 18 -25.69 10.55 -0.02
C ARG A 18 -24.18 10.33 0.19
N PHE A 19 -23.43 11.35 0.60
CA PHE A 19 -22.01 11.20 0.90
C PHE A 19 -21.77 10.23 2.06
N VAL A 20 -22.55 10.33 3.14
CA VAL A 20 -22.42 9.42 4.29
C VAL A 20 -22.72 7.98 3.86
N VAL A 21 -23.82 7.75 3.14
CA VAL A 21 -24.20 6.40 2.67
C VAL A 21 -23.12 5.80 1.77
N ILE A 22 -22.64 6.57 0.77
CA ILE A 22 -21.58 6.09 -0.14
C ILE A 22 -20.29 5.82 0.64
N GLY A 23 -19.91 6.71 1.56
CA GLY A 23 -18.72 6.55 2.40
C GLY A 23 -18.81 5.29 3.26
N THR A 24 -19.95 5.06 3.91
CA THR A 24 -20.20 3.87 4.74
C THR A 24 -20.18 2.59 3.91
N LEU A 25 -20.84 2.56 2.74
CA LEU A 25 -20.84 1.41 1.85
C LEU A 25 -19.43 1.09 1.33
N THR A 26 -18.67 2.12 0.93
CA THR A 26 -17.29 1.96 0.46
C THR A 26 -16.38 1.45 1.56
N GLY A 27 -16.50 2.00 2.78
CA GLY A 27 -15.76 1.55 3.95
C GLY A 27 -16.09 0.11 4.33
N ALA A 28 -17.38 -0.26 4.34
CA ALA A 28 -17.82 -1.62 4.61
C ALA A 28 -17.25 -2.61 3.58
N LEU A 29 -17.30 -2.27 2.29
CA LEU A 29 -16.73 -3.09 1.23
C LEU A 29 -15.21 -3.26 1.40
N ALA A 30 -14.49 -2.20 1.77
CA ALA A 30 -13.05 -2.26 2.03
C ALA A 30 -12.72 -3.21 3.19
N VAL A 31 -13.47 -3.12 4.30
CA VAL A 31 -13.28 -4.01 5.46
C VAL A 31 -13.56 -5.47 5.10
N ILE A 32 -14.69 -5.74 4.43
CA ILE A 32 -15.04 -7.10 3.99
C ILE A 32 -13.93 -7.65 3.09
N SER A 33 -13.52 -6.88 2.08
CA SER A 33 -12.46 -7.29 1.16
C SER A 33 -11.12 -7.55 1.87
N SER A 34 -10.80 -6.77 2.91
CA SER A 34 -9.57 -6.99 3.68
C SER A 34 -9.59 -8.29 4.47
N GLU A 35 -10.71 -8.62 5.11
CA GLU A 35 -10.84 -9.82 5.96
C GLU A 35 -11.02 -11.10 5.14
N THR A 36 -11.74 -11.05 4.01
CA THR A 36 -12.03 -12.25 3.22
C THR A 36 -10.95 -12.59 2.21
N TRP A 37 -10.13 -11.62 1.81
CA TRP A 37 -9.17 -11.81 0.72
C TRP A 37 -7.76 -11.36 1.09
N LEU A 38 -7.55 -10.09 1.44
CA LEU A 38 -6.22 -9.53 1.63
C LEU A 38 -5.45 -10.20 2.78
N PHE A 39 -6.02 -10.22 3.99
CA PHE A 39 -5.35 -10.77 5.17
C PHE A 39 -5.19 -12.30 5.12
N PRO A 40 -6.18 -13.09 4.67
CA PRO A 40 -5.99 -14.53 4.47
C PRO A 40 -4.84 -14.84 3.50
N TRP A 41 -4.83 -14.18 2.35
CA TRP A 41 -3.76 -14.34 1.36
C TRP A 41 -2.40 -13.94 1.93
N LEU A 42 -2.32 -12.82 2.66
CA LEU A 42 -1.08 -12.35 3.28
C LEU A 42 -0.57 -13.33 4.34
N ARG A 43 -1.46 -13.94 5.13
CA ARG A 43 -1.09 -14.97 6.13
C ARG A 43 -0.52 -16.20 5.46
N GLU A 44 -1.18 -16.71 4.43
CA GLU A 44 -0.71 -17.86 3.66
C GLU A 44 0.65 -17.57 3.01
N PHE A 45 0.81 -16.37 2.43
CA PHE A 45 2.09 -15.92 1.90
C PHE A 45 3.16 -15.85 2.98
N ALA A 46 2.89 -15.24 4.13
CA ALA A 46 3.85 -15.12 5.23
C ALA A 46 4.31 -16.47 5.79
N THR A 47 3.42 -17.48 5.83
CA THR A 47 3.77 -18.83 6.27
C THR A 47 4.68 -19.57 5.29
N SER A 48 4.52 -19.33 3.98
CA SER A 48 5.30 -19.97 2.92
C SER A 48 6.50 -19.15 2.44
N ALA A 49 6.59 -17.88 2.83
CA ALA A 49 7.63 -16.93 2.43
C ALA A 49 9.06 -17.41 2.68
N PRO A 50 9.41 -18.09 3.80
CA PRO A 50 10.76 -18.60 4.04
C PRO A 50 11.26 -19.60 3.01
N CYS A 51 10.37 -20.39 2.39
CA CYS A 51 10.78 -21.44 1.46
C CYS A 51 10.27 -21.19 0.03
N ARG A 52 9.78 -19.99 -0.28
CA ARG A 52 9.25 -19.59 -1.59
C ARG A 52 10.11 -18.51 -2.22
N THR A 53 10.28 -18.58 -3.54
CA THR A 53 10.83 -17.49 -4.34
C THR A 53 9.75 -16.83 -5.19
N VAL A 54 9.84 -15.52 -5.34
CA VAL A 54 8.91 -14.69 -6.10
C VAL A 54 9.75 -13.86 -7.07
N PHE A 55 9.57 -14.09 -8.38
CA PHE A 55 10.38 -13.45 -9.43
C PHE A 55 11.90 -13.55 -9.22
N GLY A 56 12.38 -14.67 -8.66
CA GLY A 56 13.80 -14.89 -8.36
C GLY A 56 14.30 -14.21 -7.07
N ILE A 57 13.43 -13.53 -6.33
CA ILE A 57 13.72 -12.91 -5.03
C ILE A 57 13.18 -13.83 -3.91
N GLU A 58 13.86 -13.89 -2.77
CA GLU A 58 13.41 -14.60 -1.58
C GLU A 58 12.08 -14.03 -1.07
N GLY A 59 11.12 -14.90 -0.76
CA GLY A 59 9.78 -14.51 -0.32
C GLY A 59 9.77 -13.67 0.95
N VAL A 60 10.71 -13.90 1.86
CA VAL A 60 10.87 -13.11 3.10
C VAL A 60 11.29 -11.67 2.79
N THR A 61 12.21 -11.49 1.84
CA THR A 61 12.61 -10.15 1.37
C THR A 61 11.41 -9.44 0.75
N VAL A 62 10.65 -10.13 -0.09
CA VAL A 62 9.42 -9.56 -0.69
C VAL A 62 8.41 -9.16 0.38
N LEU A 63 8.25 -9.97 1.43
CA LEU A 63 7.35 -9.65 2.55
C LEU A 63 7.77 -8.36 3.28
N TRP A 64 9.05 -8.23 3.65
CA TRP A 64 9.53 -7.06 4.37
C TRP A 64 9.50 -5.78 3.55
N TYR A 65 9.96 -5.84 2.29
CA TYR A 65 9.87 -4.69 1.39
C TYR A 65 8.41 -4.34 1.08
N GLY A 66 7.52 -5.32 0.95
CA GLY A 66 6.08 -5.08 0.80
C GLY A 66 5.49 -4.32 1.98
N LEU A 67 5.85 -4.70 3.21
CA LEU A 67 5.34 -4.08 4.43
C LEU A 67 5.92 -2.69 4.70
N PHE A 68 7.25 -2.54 4.60
CA PHE A 68 7.93 -1.31 5.00
C PHE A 68 8.10 -0.28 3.87
N VAL A 69 8.06 -0.72 2.61
CA VAL A 69 8.18 0.18 1.45
C VAL A 69 6.87 0.21 0.67
N GLY A 70 6.37 -0.97 0.29
CA GLY A 70 5.18 -1.11 -0.56
C GLY A 70 3.94 -0.45 0.04
N MET A 71 3.63 -0.73 1.31
CA MET A 71 2.45 -0.19 1.99
C MET A 71 2.53 1.34 2.20
N PRO A 72 3.59 1.91 2.80
CA PRO A 72 3.75 3.36 2.91
C PRO A 72 3.75 4.08 1.56
N PHE A 73 4.37 3.48 0.54
CA PHE A 73 4.36 4.02 -0.82
C PHE A 73 2.95 4.06 -1.42
N HIS A 74 2.15 2.99 -1.28
CA HIS A 74 0.76 2.99 -1.73
C HIS A 74 -0.06 4.10 -1.07
N VAL A 75 0.10 4.29 0.25
CA VAL A 75 -0.55 5.39 0.97
C VAL A 75 -0.06 6.75 0.46
N THR A 76 1.24 6.89 0.16
CA THR A 76 1.82 8.11 -0.43
C THR A 76 1.13 8.47 -1.75
N VAL A 77 0.95 7.49 -2.64
CA VAL A 77 0.27 7.69 -3.93
C VAL A 77 -1.18 8.14 -3.72
N LEU A 78 -1.92 7.50 -2.81
CA LEU A 78 -3.31 7.88 -2.51
C LEU A 78 -3.41 9.30 -1.93
N VAL A 79 -2.53 9.66 -0.99
CA VAL A 79 -2.50 11.00 -0.40
C VAL A 79 -2.08 12.04 -1.44
N ALA A 80 -1.06 11.77 -2.26
CA ALA A 80 -0.64 12.69 -3.31
C ALA A 80 -1.75 12.90 -4.36
N ALA A 81 -2.45 11.85 -4.77
CA ALA A 81 -3.54 11.95 -5.73
C ALA A 81 -4.74 12.76 -5.19
N THR A 82 -5.03 12.64 -3.89
CA THR A 82 -6.18 13.31 -3.26
C THR A 82 -5.82 14.71 -2.74
N PHE A 83 -4.86 14.81 -1.82
CA PHE A 83 -4.42 16.06 -1.20
C PHE A 83 -3.53 16.88 -2.12
N GLY A 84 -2.64 16.25 -2.88
CA GLY A 84 -1.76 16.98 -3.81
C GLY A 84 -2.55 17.67 -4.92
N TRP A 85 -3.53 16.98 -5.52
CA TRP A 85 -4.43 17.58 -6.51
C TRP A 85 -5.25 18.74 -5.93
N ARG A 86 -5.76 18.59 -4.71
CA ARG A 86 -6.47 19.66 -3.99
C ARG A 86 -5.54 20.84 -3.72
N GLY A 87 -4.33 20.60 -3.21
CA GLY A 87 -3.32 21.61 -2.93
C GLY A 87 -2.95 22.42 -4.18
N TYR A 88 -2.74 21.74 -5.31
CA TYR A 88 -2.50 22.39 -6.60
C TYR A 88 -3.64 23.34 -6.99
N LYS A 89 -4.90 22.90 -6.88
CA LYS A 89 -6.06 23.76 -7.16
C LYS A 89 -6.16 24.96 -6.21
N ILE A 90 -5.83 24.77 -4.94
CA ILE A 90 -5.81 25.87 -3.95
C ILE A 90 -4.77 26.92 -4.34
N LEU A 91 -3.56 26.49 -4.72
CA LEU A 91 -2.50 27.41 -5.17
C LEU A 91 -2.85 28.12 -6.47
N ARG A 92 -3.51 27.42 -7.40
CA ARG A 92 -3.97 27.97 -8.68
C ARG A 92 -5.08 29.01 -8.48
N ASP A 93 -6.06 28.70 -7.64
CA ASP A 93 -7.24 29.54 -7.43
C ASP A 93 -7.01 30.63 -6.36
N GLY A 94 -5.95 30.51 -5.55
CA GLY A 94 -5.57 31.47 -4.52
C GLY A 94 -6.56 31.58 -3.35
N GLN A 95 -7.47 30.62 -3.20
CA GLN A 95 -8.53 30.65 -2.20
C GLN A 95 -8.90 29.28 -1.62
N VAL A 96 -9.43 29.29 -0.40
CA VAL A 96 -10.01 28.12 0.29
C VAL A 96 -11.36 28.55 0.89
N PRO A 97 -12.47 27.85 0.61
CA PRO A 97 -12.66 26.70 -0.29
C PRO A 97 -12.37 27.00 -1.77
N LEU A 98 -12.28 25.97 -2.61
CA LEU A 98 -12.06 26.13 -4.05
C LEU A 98 -13.22 26.86 -4.73
N ILE A 99 -12.98 27.41 -5.93
CA ILE A 99 -14.04 28.07 -6.71
C ILE A 99 -15.13 27.03 -7.05
N LYS A 100 -16.40 27.36 -6.74
CA LYS A 100 -17.59 26.48 -6.92
C LYS A 100 -17.57 25.20 -6.07
N GLU A 101 -16.75 25.15 -5.03
CA GLU A 101 -16.78 24.02 -4.08
C GLU A 101 -17.90 24.22 -3.05
N LYS A 102 -18.76 23.21 -2.93
CA LYS A 102 -19.76 23.14 -1.88
C LYS A 102 -19.14 22.65 -0.57
N VAL A 103 -19.58 23.21 0.55
CA VAL A 103 -19.09 22.90 1.90
C VAL A 103 -20.18 22.33 2.80
N PHE A 104 -19.78 21.57 3.83
CA PHE A 104 -20.71 20.98 4.80
C PHE A 104 -21.16 21.94 5.90
N ARG A 105 -20.40 23.03 6.10
CA ARG A 105 -20.63 24.03 7.15
C ARG A 105 -20.42 25.42 6.56
N PRO A 106 -21.09 26.46 7.08
CA PRO A 106 -20.85 27.84 6.67
C PRO A 106 -19.36 28.17 6.79
N THR A 107 -18.67 28.27 5.65
CA THR A 107 -17.22 28.46 5.60
C THR A 107 -16.92 29.77 4.92
N LYS A 108 -16.25 30.67 5.64
CA LYS A 108 -15.78 31.95 5.10
C LYS A 108 -14.69 31.69 4.07
N ILE A 109 -14.77 32.36 2.93
CA ILE A 109 -13.75 32.27 1.89
C ILE A 109 -12.49 32.98 2.38
N ARG A 110 -11.38 32.25 2.44
CA ARG A 110 -10.05 32.78 2.77
C ARG A 110 -9.25 32.94 1.48
N ARG A 111 -8.66 34.11 1.27
CA ARG A 111 -7.83 34.45 0.12
C ARG A 111 -6.43 34.91 0.57
N GLY A 112 -5.49 34.92 -0.36
CA GLY A 112 -4.14 35.45 -0.12
C GLY A 112 -3.22 34.47 0.61
N SER A 113 -2.30 34.99 1.45
CA SER A 113 -1.21 34.20 2.04
C SER A 113 -1.67 33.00 2.87
N ILE A 114 -2.80 33.11 3.56
CA ILE A 114 -3.37 32.00 4.34
C ILE A 114 -3.81 30.86 3.42
N ALA A 115 -4.45 31.16 2.28
CA ALA A 115 -4.84 30.14 1.31
C ALA A 115 -3.61 29.48 0.68
N MET A 116 -2.56 30.26 0.39
CA MET A 116 -1.29 29.73 -0.13
C MET A 116 -0.63 28.76 0.85
N LEU A 117 -0.55 29.11 2.14
CA LEU A 117 0.00 28.23 3.17
C LEU A 117 -0.76 26.91 3.26
N ILE A 118 -2.10 26.96 3.21
CA ILE A 118 -2.95 25.76 3.21
C ILE A 118 -2.68 24.92 1.96
N GLY A 119 -2.53 25.54 0.80
CA GLY A 119 -2.18 24.87 -0.46
C GLY A 119 -0.84 24.13 -0.37
N TYR A 120 0.20 24.79 0.15
CA TYR A 120 1.51 24.17 0.37
C TYR A 120 1.46 23.01 1.37
N MET A 121 0.72 23.15 2.48
CA MET A 121 0.51 22.08 3.44
C MET A 121 -0.15 20.84 2.82
N HIS A 122 -1.15 21.04 1.96
CA HIS A 122 -1.78 19.92 1.24
C HIS A 122 -0.81 19.27 0.25
N LEU A 123 0.02 20.06 -0.42
CA LEU A 123 1.01 19.57 -1.37
C LEU A 123 2.16 18.83 -0.66
N SER A 124 2.55 19.23 0.54
CA SER A 124 3.61 18.58 1.31
C SER A 124 3.15 17.39 2.14
N ALA A 125 1.84 17.13 2.24
CA ALA A 125 1.25 16.09 3.09
C ALA A 125 1.77 14.67 2.80
N PHE A 126 2.24 14.38 1.59
CA PHE A 126 2.77 13.07 1.22
C PHE A 126 4.26 12.88 1.56
N LEU A 127 5.00 13.96 1.82
CA LEU A 127 6.45 13.90 2.08
C LEU A 127 6.82 13.05 3.30
N PRO A 128 6.11 13.14 4.45
CA PRO A 128 6.41 12.28 5.60
C PRO A 128 6.24 10.78 5.28
N LEU A 129 5.26 10.42 4.44
CA LEU A 129 5.02 9.03 4.04
C LEU A 129 6.11 8.53 3.10
N LEU A 130 6.58 9.38 2.18
CA LEU A 130 7.71 9.06 1.32
C LEU A 130 8.99 8.87 2.13
N ALA A 131 9.25 9.76 3.10
CA ALA A 131 10.37 9.62 4.02
C ALA A 131 10.28 8.30 4.82
N LEU A 132 9.07 7.92 5.26
CA LEU A 132 8.84 6.66 5.95
C LEU A 132 9.07 5.45 5.04
N ALA A 133 8.72 5.51 3.76
CA ALA A 133 9.01 4.45 2.79
C ALA A 133 10.53 4.29 2.54
N ILE A 134 11.25 5.41 2.43
CA ILE A 134 12.73 5.42 2.29
C ILE A 134 13.38 4.87 3.57
N TRP A 135 12.95 5.33 4.74
CA TRP A 135 13.44 4.79 6.01
C TRP A 135 13.13 3.29 6.14
N GLY A 136 11.94 2.88 5.69
CA GLY A 136 11.50 1.49 5.68
C GLY A 136 12.36 0.58 4.82
N SER A 137 13.03 1.07 3.76
CA SER A 137 13.91 0.22 2.95
C SER A 137 15.14 -0.23 3.74
N PHE A 138 15.70 0.62 4.59
CA PHE A 138 16.83 0.25 5.46
C PHE A 138 16.41 -0.81 6.49
N GLN A 139 15.22 -0.67 7.09
CA GLN A 139 14.68 -1.67 8.01
C GLN A 139 14.38 -3.00 7.30
N ALA A 140 13.83 -2.96 6.08
CA ALA A 140 13.55 -4.16 5.31
C ALA A 140 14.83 -4.91 4.95
N GLU A 141 15.91 -4.20 4.63
CA GLU A 141 17.22 -4.79 4.34
C GLU A 141 17.80 -5.50 5.57
N GLU A 142 17.82 -4.85 6.73
CA GLU A 142 18.33 -5.42 7.98
C GLU A 142 17.60 -6.72 8.39
N LEU A 143 16.27 -6.69 8.30
CA LEU A 143 15.42 -7.83 8.63
C LEU A 143 15.55 -8.98 7.63
N SER A 144 15.72 -8.66 6.34
CA SER A 144 15.93 -9.66 5.29
C SER A 144 17.27 -10.37 5.48
N ASN A 145 18.34 -9.63 5.75
CA ASN A 145 19.68 -10.18 5.94
C ASN A 145 19.78 -11.08 7.18
N THR A 146 19.12 -10.71 8.28
CA THR A 146 19.10 -11.51 9.51
C THR A 146 18.34 -12.84 9.34
N LYS A 147 17.28 -12.85 8.52
CA LYS A 147 16.42 -14.03 8.32
C LYS A 147 16.91 -14.96 7.22
N ARG A 148 17.73 -14.47 6.27
CA ARG A 148 18.34 -15.26 5.20
C ARG A 148 19.07 -16.50 5.72
N SER A 149 19.76 -16.39 6.86
CA SER A 149 20.44 -17.51 7.53
C SER A 149 19.51 -18.68 7.93
N LYS A 150 18.21 -18.43 8.15
CA LYS A 150 17.22 -19.48 8.44
C LYS A 150 16.60 -20.07 7.17
N VAL A 151 16.59 -19.33 6.06
CA VAL A 151 16.07 -19.81 4.78
C VAL A 151 17.01 -20.83 4.13
N ASP A 152 18.32 -20.72 4.37
CA ASP A 152 19.29 -21.74 3.97
C ASP A 152 18.95 -23.14 4.53
N VAL A 153 18.25 -23.20 5.67
CA VAL A 153 17.75 -24.46 6.27
C VAL A 153 16.60 -25.07 5.46
N CYS A 154 15.69 -24.27 4.87
CA CYS A 154 14.66 -24.79 3.96
C CYS A 154 15.29 -25.41 2.71
N THR A 155 16.29 -24.73 2.14
CA THR A 155 16.97 -25.12 0.90
C THR A 155 17.79 -26.39 1.10
N ALA A 156 18.49 -26.51 2.24
CA ALA A 156 19.23 -27.71 2.62
C ALA A 156 18.31 -28.92 2.82
N ASN A 157 17.16 -28.74 3.49
CA ASN A 157 16.20 -29.83 3.70
C ASN A 157 15.55 -30.29 2.39
N GLN A 158 15.19 -29.37 1.50
CA GLN A 158 14.62 -29.70 0.19
C GLN A 158 15.64 -30.33 -0.78
N ALA A 159 16.93 -29.98 -0.67
CA ALA A 159 18.00 -30.64 -1.41
C ALA A 159 18.22 -32.07 -0.89
N PHE A 160 18.28 -32.24 0.44
CA PHE A 160 18.38 -33.54 1.09
C PHE A 160 17.21 -34.47 0.75
N GLU A 161 15.97 -33.98 0.76
CA GLU A 161 14.80 -34.77 0.36
C GLU A 161 14.83 -35.16 -1.12
N ARG A 162 15.29 -34.27 -2.01
CA ARG A 162 15.47 -34.58 -3.43
C ARG A 162 16.54 -35.65 -3.65
N ASP A 163 17.65 -35.56 -2.95
CA ASP A 163 18.74 -36.54 -3.05
C ASP A 163 18.34 -37.90 -2.45
N ALA A 164 17.63 -37.90 -1.32
CA ALA A 164 17.06 -39.11 -0.71
C ALA A 164 16.00 -39.77 -1.61
N ALA A 165 15.15 -38.98 -2.29
CA ALA A 165 14.18 -39.49 -3.26
C ALA A 165 14.85 -40.06 -4.52
N LYS A 166 15.96 -39.45 -4.97
CA LYS A 166 16.78 -39.96 -6.08
C LYS A 166 17.48 -41.27 -5.71
N ALA A 167 17.97 -41.40 -4.48
CA ALA A 167 18.58 -42.61 -3.95
C ALA A 167 17.56 -43.76 -3.74
N ARG A 168 16.29 -43.45 -3.47
CA ARG A 168 15.21 -44.45 -3.35
C ARG A 168 14.61 -44.92 -4.68
N ARG A 169 15.00 -44.37 -5.84
CA ARG A 169 14.57 -44.94 -7.14
C ARG A 169 15.26 -46.29 -7.35
N PRO A 170 14.55 -47.42 -7.34
CA PRO A 170 15.16 -48.70 -7.69
C PRO A 170 15.56 -48.67 -9.16
N SER A 171 16.79 -49.07 -9.44
CA SER A 171 17.38 -49.27 -10.77
C SER A 171 16.75 -50.47 -11.48
N THR A 172 15.44 -50.41 -11.70
CA THR A 172 14.68 -51.39 -12.49
C THR A 172 14.72 -50.98 -13.96
N LEU A 173 15.88 -51.07 -14.61
CA LEU A 173 16.02 -51.06 -16.08
C LEU A 173 17.45 -51.49 -16.48
N ARG A 174 17.90 -52.67 -16.03
CA ARG A 174 19.04 -53.40 -16.61
C ARG A 174 18.81 -54.91 -16.54
N TYR A 175 17.76 -55.40 -17.21
CA TYR A 175 17.67 -56.83 -17.53
C TYR A 175 16.77 -57.06 -18.74
N ALA A 176 17.19 -56.61 -19.92
CA ALA A 176 16.59 -57.02 -21.19
C ALA A 176 17.52 -56.73 -22.38
N SER A 177 18.66 -57.44 -22.48
CA SER A 177 19.26 -57.77 -23.78
C SER A 177 20.30 -58.88 -23.62
N ARG A 178 19.80 -60.10 -23.42
CA ARG A 178 20.56 -61.33 -23.63
C ARG A 178 19.73 -62.24 -24.53
N SER A 179 19.95 -62.14 -25.84
CA SER A 179 19.78 -63.24 -26.83
C SER A 179 19.75 -62.68 -28.25
N SER A 180 20.85 -62.83 -28.98
CA SER A 180 20.91 -63.28 -30.39
C SER A 180 22.39 -63.48 -30.73
#